data_AF-Q9BH27-F1
#
_entry.id   AF-Q9BH27-F1
#
_cell.length_a   1.000
_cell.length_b   1.000
_cell.length_c   1.000
_cell.angle_alpha   90.00
_cell.angle_beta   90.00
_cell.angle_gamma   90.00
#
_symmetry.space_group_name_H-M   'P 1'
#
loop_
_entity.id
_entity.type
_entity.pdbx_description
1 polymer ?
#
loop_
_entity_poly.entity_id
_entity_poly.type
_entity_poly.pdbx_seq_one_letter_code
_entity_poly.pdbx_strand_id
1 'polypeptide(L)' 'RGIGINGQLPWSISEDLKFFSKITSNNCDSNKKNALIMGRKTWDSIGRRPLKNRKIVVISSSL' A
#
# COMPACT_ATOMS: atom_id res chain seq x y z
N ARG A 1 0.59 -3.96 -20.47
CA ARG A 1 -0.05 -4.39 -19.20
C ARG A 1 -0.29 -3.15 -18.36
N GLY A 2 -1.51 -2.93 -17.84
CA GLY A 2 -1.89 -1.72 -17.10
C GLY A 2 -2.26 -2.03 -15.65
N ILE A 3 -1.86 -1.14 -14.73
CA ILE A 3 -2.08 -1.29 -13.28
C ILE A 3 -2.82 -0.09 -12.67
N GLY A 4 -3.10 0.94 -13.47
CA GLY A 4 -3.72 2.18 -13.01
C GLY A 4 -4.22 3.03 -14.15
N ILE A 5 -5.33 3.72 -13.92
CA ILE A 5 -5.88 4.75 -14.82
C ILE A 5 -6.38 5.92 -13.96
N ASN A 6 -6.03 7.15 -14.33
CA ASN A 6 -6.43 8.37 -13.61
C ASN A 6 -6.12 8.34 -12.09
N GLY A 7 -5.02 7.72 -11.69
CA GLY A 7 -4.58 7.63 -10.29
C GLY A 7 -5.35 6.61 -9.44
N GLN A 8 -6.18 5.76 -10.06
CA GLN A 8 -6.93 4.69 -9.41
C GLN A 8 -6.64 3.34 -10.05
N LEU A 9 -7.01 2.26 -9.36
CA LEU A 9 -7.02 0.92 -9.95
C LEU A 9 -8.10 0.88 -11.05
N PRO A 10 -7.84 0.26 -12.21
CA PRO A 10 -8.84 0.15 -13.27
C PRO A 10 -9.91 -0.91 -12.98
N TRP A 11 -9.85 -1.56 -11.81
CA TRP A 11 -10.80 -2.55 -11.34
C TRP A 11 -11.13 -2.33 -9.86
N SER A 12 -12.24 -2.90 -9.41
CA SER A 12 -12.65 -2.95 -8.01
C SER A 12 -12.89 -4.40 -7.60
N ILE A 13 -11.85 -5.07 -7.13
CA ILE A 13 -11.88 -6.48 -6.70
C ILE A 13 -11.53 -6.51 -5.21
N SER A 14 -12.50 -6.88 -4.38
CA SER A 14 -12.33 -6.80 -2.91
C SER A 14 -11.34 -7.84 -2.39
N GLU A 15 -11.29 -8.98 -3.05
CA GLU A 15 -10.46 -10.15 -2.76
C GLU A 15 -8.97 -9.80 -2.95
N ASP A 16 -8.66 -9.00 -3.97
CA ASP A 16 -7.31 -8.52 -4.25
C ASP A 16 -6.80 -7.60 -3.13
N LEU A 17 -7.64 -6.66 -2.66
CA LEU A 17 -7.32 -5.78 -1.53
C LEU A 17 -7.17 -6.55 -0.21
N LYS A 18 -8.02 -7.57 0.02
CA LYS A 18 -7.91 -8.47 1.18
C LYS A 18 -6.60 -9.26 1.13
N PHE A 19 -6.25 -9.78 -0.04
CA PHE A 19 -5.00 -10.49 -0.26
C PHE A 19 -3.79 -9.59 0.01
N PHE A 20 -3.78 -8.38 -0.55
CA PHE A 20 -2.76 -7.36 -0.29
C PHE A 20 -2.64 -7.06 1.21
N SER A 21 -3.76 -6.89 1.93
CA SER A 21 -3.71 -6.61 3.36
C SER A 21 -3.15 -7.79 4.16
N LYS A 22 -3.52 -9.03 3.80
CA LYS A 22 -3.03 -10.25 4.47
C LYS A 22 -1.54 -10.43 4.25
N ILE A 23 -1.07 -10.36 3.01
CA ILE A 23 0.33 -10.62 2.68
C ILE A 23 1.26 -9.55 3.28
N THR A 24 0.83 -8.28 3.26
CA THR A 24 1.67 -7.17 3.74
C THR A 24 1.71 -7.05 5.25
N SER A 25 0.71 -7.58 5.97
CA SER A 25 0.67 -7.56 7.44
C SER A 25 1.26 -8.81 8.08
N ASN A 26 1.47 -9.89 7.31
CA ASN A 26 1.99 -11.15 7.84
C ASN A 26 3.47 -11.02 8.18
N ASN A 27 3.86 -11.33 9.41
CA ASN A 27 5.26 -11.35 9.85
C ASN A 27 5.50 -12.50 10.84
N CYS A 28 6.76 -12.93 10.95
CA CYS A 28 7.15 -14.02 11.84
C CYS A 28 7.55 -13.54 13.25
N ASP A 29 7.73 -12.23 13.44
CA ASP A 29 8.23 -11.61 14.66
C ASP A 29 7.22 -10.56 15.12
N SER A 30 6.53 -10.84 16.23
CA SER A 30 5.48 -9.98 16.80
C SER A 30 5.99 -8.60 17.20
N ASN A 31 7.30 -8.44 17.43
CA ASN A 31 7.92 -7.18 17.80
C ASN A 31 8.33 -6.34 16.57
N LYS A 32 8.22 -6.88 15.35
CA LYS A 32 8.57 -6.19 14.11
C LYS A 32 7.34 -5.88 13.27
N LYS A 33 7.49 -4.94 12.34
CA LYS A 33 6.47 -4.54 11.37
C LYS A 33 7.08 -4.53 9.97
N ASN A 34 6.33 -4.99 8.98
CA ASN A 34 6.74 -4.95 7.58
C ASN A 34 6.79 -3.51 7.07
N ALA A 35 7.70 -3.26 6.14
CA ALA A 35 7.79 -1.99 5.41
C ALA A 35 7.06 -2.11 4.06
N LEU A 36 6.24 -1.11 3.75
CA LEU A 36 5.54 -0.94 2.48
C LEU A 36 6.14 0.27 1.77
N ILE A 37 6.90 0.02 0.72
CA ILE A 37 7.50 1.07 -0.10
C ILE A 37 6.53 1.42 -1.21
N MET A 38 6.22 2.71 -1.36
CA MET A 38 5.34 3.20 -2.41
C MET A 38 5.74 4.60 -2.89
N GLY A 39 5.34 4.95 -4.12
CA GLY A 39 5.52 6.29 -4.64
C GLY A 39 4.48 7.27 -4.07
N ARG A 40 4.83 8.57 -4.08
CA ARG A 40 3.94 9.65 -3.61
C ARG A 40 2.55 9.65 -4.26
N LYS A 41 2.42 9.34 -5.56
CA LYS A 41 1.11 9.26 -6.24
C LYS A 41 0.22 8.13 -5.70
N THR A 42 0.81 6.99 -5.33
CA THR A 42 0.10 5.87 -4.70
C THR A 42 -0.30 6.22 -3.26
N TRP A 43 0.55 6.99 -2.56
CA TRP A 43 0.22 7.51 -1.24
C TRP A 43 -0.98 8.46 -1.28
N ASP A 44 -1.02 9.34 -2.29
CA ASP A 44 -2.16 10.22 -2.56
C ASP A 44 -3.43 9.41 -2.90
N SER A 45 -3.32 8.37 -3.73
CA SER A 45 -4.49 7.57 -4.15
C SER A 45 -5.17 6.82 -3.02
N ILE A 46 -4.46 6.52 -1.92
CA ILE A 46 -5.02 5.90 -0.71
C ILE A 46 -5.42 6.91 0.38
N GLY A 47 -5.44 8.21 0.04
CA GLY A 47 -5.86 9.29 0.94
C GLY A 47 -4.86 9.60 2.05
N ARG A 48 -3.57 9.27 1.87
CA ARG A 48 -2.49 9.51 2.83
C ARG A 48 -2.76 8.95 4.24
N ARG A 49 -3.48 7.82 4.31
CA ARG A 49 -3.82 7.17 5.57
C ARG A 49 -2.86 6.00 5.86
N PRO A 50 -2.26 5.95 7.06
CA PRO A 50 -1.38 4.85 7.42
C PRO A 50 -2.18 3.54 7.52
N LEU A 51 -1.58 2.46 7.02
CA LEU A 51 -2.16 1.12 7.13
C LEU A 51 -1.74 0.48 8.46
N LYS A 52 -2.70 -0.08 9.21
CA LYS A 52 -2.45 -0.73 10.51
C LYS A 52 -1.37 -1.81 10.39
N ASN A 53 -0.52 -1.93 11.42
CA ASN A 53 0.54 -2.94 11.57
C ASN A 53 1.65 -2.93 10.51
N ARG A 54 1.77 -1.87 9.72
CA ARG A 54 2.78 -1.72 8.68
C ARG A 54 3.46 -0.35 8.79
N LYS A 55 4.72 -0.26 8.39
CA LYS A 55 5.42 1.01 8.20
C LYS A 55 5.35 1.38 6.72
N ILE A 56 4.80 2.54 6.38
CA ILE A 56 4.77 3.02 5.00
C ILE A 56 5.98 3.92 4.76
N VAL A 57 6.73 3.62 3.71
CA VAL A 57 7.89 4.40 3.26
C VAL A 57 7.52 5.00 1.91
N VAL A 58 7.32 6.32 1.89
CA VAL A 58 6.94 7.04 0.68
C VAL A 58 8.19 7.58 0.00
N ILE A 59 8.36 7.25 -1.27
CA ILE A 59 9.44 7.80 -2.10
C ILE A 59 8.92 9.03 -2.82
N SER A 60 9.53 10.18 -2.54
CA SER A 60 9.28 11.46 -3.20
C SER A 60 10.53 12.34 -3.16
N SER A 61 10.73 13.17 -4.20
CA SER A 61 11.75 14.23 -4.21
C SER A 61 11.26 15.52 -3.53
N SER A 62 9.95 15.67 -3.39
CA SER A 62 9.27 16.74 -2.65
C SER A 62 8.01 16.15 -2.02
N LEU A 63 7.87 16.25 -0.70
CA LEU A 63 6.79 15.62 0.06
C LEU A 63 6.05 16.66 0.88
#